data_AF-A0A4Q5VP61-F1
#
_entry.id   AF-A0A4Q5VP61-F1
#
_cell.length_a   1.000
_cell.length_b   1.000
_cell.length_c   1.000
_cell.angle_alpha   90.00
_cell.angle_beta   90.00
_cell.angle_gamma   90.00
#
_symmetry.space_group_name_H-M   'P 1'
#
loop_
_entity.id
_entity.type
_entity.pdbx_description
1 polymer ?
#
loop_
_entity_poly.entity_id
_entity_poly.type
_entity_poly.pdbx_seq_one_letter_code
_entity_poly.pdbx_strand_id
1 'polypeptide(L)'
;MVKPSTRPYSRHSREVARVLGLMIHNARIERKMTIEQLAERAGVSRGLVQRAEQGDMGCAIGAVLEMATIVGVPLFTADHSVMNFYTRNLEKTFALLPSTVHTSKKVVKDDF
;
A
#
# COMPACT_ATOMS: atom_id res chain seq x y z
N MET A 1 -11.24 13.17 -16.11
CA MET A 1 -12.02 11.92 -15.91
C MET A 1 -12.52 11.89 -14.48
N VAL A 2 -13.82 11.68 -14.27
CA VAL A 2 -14.40 11.44 -12.94
C VAL A 2 -13.84 10.11 -12.41
N LYS A 3 -13.40 10.08 -11.15
CA LYS A 3 -12.88 8.86 -10.51
C LYS A 3 -13.99 7.81 -10.51
N PRO A 4 -13.80 6.61 -11.07
CA PRO A 4 -14.84 5.58 -11.10
C PRO A 4 -15.30 5.27 -9.67
N SER A 5 -16.63 5.25 -9.48
CA SER A 5 -17.28 5.08 -8.17
C SER A 5 -16.98 3.71 -7.54
N THR A 6 -16.67 2.71 -8.36
CA THR A 6 -16.26 1.38 -7.93
C THR A 6 -15.04 0.93 -8.75
N ARG A 7 -14.01 0.43 -8.05
CA ARG A 7 -12.84 -0.19 -8.68
C ARG A 7 -12.96 -1.70 -8.53
N PRO A 8 -12.79 -2.49 -9.60
CA PRO A 8 -12.75 -3.93 -9.46
C PRO A 8 -11.45 -4.33 -8.75
N TYR A 9 -11.57 -4.87 -7.55
CA TYR A 9 -10.45 -5.45 -6.80
C TYR A 9 -10.43 -6.96 -6.95
N SER A 10 -9.24 -7.53 -7.13
CA SER A 10 -9.07 -8.98 -7.12
C SER A 10 -9.42 -9.55 -5.74
N ARG A 11 -9.75 -10.85 -5.68
CA ARG A 11 -9.96 -11.54 -4.40
C ARG A 11 -8.74 -11.42 -3.50
N HIS A 12 -7.55 -11.67 -4.06
CA HIS A 12 -6.29 -11.58 -3.35
C HIS A 12 -6.06 -10.19 -2.74
N SER A 13 -6.33 -9.11 -3.49
CA SER A 13 -6.17 -7.74 -2.99
C SER A 13 -7.08 -7.47 -1.78
N ARG A 14 -8.33 -7.95 -1.81
CA ARG A 14 -9.25 -7.81 -0.66
C ARG A 14 -8.78 -8.61 0.55
N GLU A 15 -8.25 -9.81 0.33
CA GLU A 15 -7.70 -10.65 1.41
C GLU A 15 -6.49 -9.97 2.05
N VAL A 16 -5.54 -9.46 1.26
CA VAL A 16 -4.37 -8.73 1.77
C VAL A 16 -4.79 -7.49 2.57
N ALA A 17 -5.73 -6.70 2.07
CA ALA A 17 -6.21 -5.53 2.80
C ALA A 17 -6.91 -5.88 4.11
N ARG A 18 -7.69 -6.97 4.13
CA ARG A 18 -8.28 -7.50 5.36
C ARG A 18 -7.22 -7.94 6.35
N VAL A 19 -6.18 -8.67 5.91
CA VAL A 19 -5.05 -9.08 6.76
C VAL A 19 -4.36 -7.87 7.35
N LEU A 20 -4.06 -6.86 6.52
CA LEU A 20 -3.43 -5.62 6.98
C LEU A 20 -4.29 -4.87 8.00
N GLY A 21 -5.60 -4.74 7.75
CA GLY A 21 -6.53 -4.12 8.69
C GLY A 21 -6.57 -4.82 10.05
N LEU A 22 -6.60 -6.15 10.05
CA LEU A 22 -6.56 -6.96 11.28
C LEU A 22 -5.22 -6.81 12.03
N MET A 23 -4.10 -6.74 11.31
CA MET A 23 -2.79 -6.49 11.92
C MET A 23 -2.75 -5.13 12.63
N ILE A 24 -3.27 -4.08 12.00
CA ILE A 24 -3.38 -2.75 12.61
C ILE A 24 -4.28 -2.78 13.85
N HIS A 25 -5.45 -3.41 13.73
CA HIS A 25 -6.39 -3.54 14.84
C HIS A 25 -5.76 -4.22 16.05
N ASN A 26 -5.18 -5.41 15.84
CA ASN A 26 -4.58 -6.20 16.92
C ASN A 26 -3.43 -5.43 17.59
N ALA A 27 -2.51 -4.86 16.81
CA ALA A 27 -1.40 -4.09 17.34
C ALA A 27 -1.87 -2.84 18.12
N ARG A 28 -2.95 -2.17 17.66
CA ARG A 28 -3.56 -1.06 18.40
C ARG A 28 -4.09 -1.52 19.76
N ILE A 29 -4.79 -2.65 19.81
CA ILE A 29 -5.37 -3.22 21.04
C ILE A 29 -4.27 -3.68 22.00
N GLU A 30 -3.25 -4.37 21.51
CA GLU A 30 -2.07 -4.80 22.31
C GLU A 30 -1.37 -3.61 22.97
N ARG A 31 -1.32 -2.46 22.27
CA ARG A 31 -0.78 -1.21 22.78
C ARG A 31 -1.75 -0.38 23.63
N LYS A 32 -2.96 -0.89 23.90
CA LYS A 32 -4.03 -0.19 24.65
C LYS A 32 -4.34 1.19 24.08
N MET A 33 -4.27 1.34 22.76
CA MET A 33 -4.50 2.62 22.08
C MET A 33 -5.94 2.72 21.60
N THR A 34 -6.62 3.84 21.86
CA THR A 34 -7.98 4.06 21.35
C THR A 34 -7.96 4.43 19.88
N ILE A 35 -9.10 4.28 19.20
CA ILE A 35 -9.28 4.74 17.82
C ILE A 35 -8.98 6.24 17.70
N GLU A 36 -9.40 7.02 18.70
CA GLU A 36 -9.18 8.47 18.74
C GLU A 36 -7.70 8.84 18.87
N GLN A 37 -6.97 8.15 19.75
CA GLN A 37 -5.52 8.35 19.89
C GLN A 37 -4.76 7.98 18.60
N LEU A 38 -5.15 6.90 17.92
CA LEU A 38 -4.53 6.54 16.65
C LEU A 38 -4.87 7.56 15.55
N ALA A 39 -6.12 7.99 15.49
CA ALA A 39 -6.59 8.98 14.53
C ALA A 39 -5.84 10.32 14.68
N GLU A 40 -5.70 10.80 15.91
CA GLU A 40 -4.96 12.02 16.25
C GLU A 40 -3.49 11.92 15.83
N ARG A 41 -2.81 10.82 16.21
CA ARG A 41 -1.39 10.60 15.87
C ARG A 41 -1.15 10.47 14.36
N ALA A 42 -2.08 9.83 13.65
CA ALA A 42 -1.98 9.67 12.20
C ALA A 42 -2.48 10.92 11.42
N GLY A 43 -3.03 11.93 12.09
CA GLY A 43 -3.58 13.12 11.43
C GLY A 43 -4.82 12.84 10.57
N VAL A 44 -5.66 11.88 10.97
CA VAL A 44 -6.83 11.41 10.20
C VAL A 44 -8.11 11.38 11.04
N SER A 45 -9.25 11.13 10.40
CA SER A 45 -10.52 10.98 11.11
C SER A 45 -10.65 9.59 11.76
N ARG A 46 -11.40 9.52 12.88
CA ARG A 46 -11.76 8.26 13.55
C ARG A 46 -12.41 7.24 12.61
N GLY A 47 -13.26 7.71 11.70
CA GLY A 47 -13.91 6.88 10.70
C GLY A 47 -12.93 6.29 9.69
N LEU A 48 -11.84 7.01 9.35
CA LEU A 48 -10.80 6.45 8.47
C LEU A 48 -10.04 5.31 9.18
N VAL A 49 -9.75 5.45 10.47
CA VAL A 49 -9.13 4.37 11.26
C VAL A 49 -10.01 3.12 11.27
N GLN A 50 -11.32 3.27 11.55
CA GLN A 50 -12.26 2.15 11.54
C GLN A 50 -12.31 1.42 10.19
N ARG A 51 -12.36 2.18 9.09
CA ARG A 51 -12.36 1.60 7.74
C ARG A 51 -11.04 0.92 7.41
N ALA A 52 -9.91 1.49 7.81
CA ALA A 52 -8.59 0.88 7.62
C ALA A 52 -8.46 -0.44 8.38
N GLU A 53 -8.91 -0.52 9.64
CA GLU A 53 -8.94 -1.76 10.42
C GLU A 53 -9.84 -2.84 9.82
N GLN A 54 -10.87 -2.43 9.07
CA GLN A 54 -11.76 -3.34 8.32
C GLN A 54 -11.20 -3.75 6.95
N GLY A 55 -10.04 -3.21 6.54
CA GLY A 55 -9.41 -3.51 5.26
C GLY A 55 -10.07 -2.82 4.06
N ASP A 56 -10.66 -1.63 4.26
CA ASP A 56 -11.26 -0.86 3.18
C ASP A 56 -10.21 -0.39 2.15
N MET A 57 -10.37 -0.89 0.92
CA MET A 57 -9.52 -0.58 -0.24
C MET A 57 -9.61 0.88 -0.73
N GLY A 58 -10.60 1.65 -0.24
CA GLY A 58 -10.77 3.07 -0.51
C GLY A 58 -9.93 3.97 0.40
N CYS A 59 -9.31 3.43 1.45
CA CYS A 59 -8.39 4.17 2.31
C CYS A 59 -7.14 4.56 1.52
N ALA A 60 -6.65 5.79 1.73
CA ALA A 60 -5.39 6.22 1.13
C ALA A 60 -4.25 5.37 1.68
N ILE A 61 -3.40 4.83 0.80
CA ILE A 61 -2.28 3.97 1.19
C ILE A 61 -1.39 4.64 2.24
N GLY A 62 -1.09 5.93 2.09
CA GLY A 62 -0.29 6.69 3.06
C GLY A 62 -0.89 6.70 4.47
N ALA A 63 -2.22 6.85 4.61
CA ALA A 63 -2.87 6.81 5.91
C ALA A 63 -2.77 5.42 6.56
N VAL A 64 -2.90 4.36 5.78
CA VAL A 64 -2.77 2.98 6.28
C VAL A 64 -1.33 2.66 6.69
N LEU A 65 -0.34 3.11 5.90
CA LEU A 65 1.08 2.97 6.23
C LEU A 65 1.45 3.75 7.51
N GLU A 66 0.91 4.96 7.68
CA GLU A 66 1.14 5.78 8.87
C GLU A 66 0.53 5.12 10.11
N MET A 67 -0.72 4.66 10.03
CA MET A 67 -1.36 3.93 11.12
C MET A 67 -0.57 2.68 11.51
N ALA A 68 -0.15 1.88 10.53
CA ALA A 68 0.68 0.69 10.75
C ALA A 68 1.99 1.05 11.46
N THR A 69 2.66 2.12 11.05
CA THR A 69 3.89 2.61 11.69
C THR A 69 3.66 3.00 13.15
N ILE A 70 2.61 3.77 13.44
CA ILE A 70 2.27 4.22 14.80
C ILE A 70 1.96 3.04 15.74
N VAL A 71 1.23 2.05 15.26
CA VAL A 71 0.91 0.85 16.05
C VAL A 71 2.03 -0.21 16.01
N GLY A 72 3.11 0.04 15.27
CA GLY A 72 4.29 -0.83 15.21
C GLY A 72 4.10 -2.11 14.41
N VAL A 73 3.26 -2.08 13.36
CA VAL A 73 3.15 -3.15 12.36
C VAL A 73 4.26 -2.96 11.32
N PRO A 74 5.27 -3.85 11.28
CA PRO A 74 6.37 -3.74 10.33
C PRO A 74 5.94 -4.22 8.94
N LEU A 75 5.70 -3.30 8.01
CA LEU A 75 5.40 -3.63 6.61
C LEU A 75 6.68 -3.78 5.76
N PHE A 76 7.70 -3.02 6.14
CA PHE A 76 9.07 -3.10 5.63
C PHE A 76 10.03 -3.02 6.83
N THR A 77 11.32 -2.75 6.58
CA THR A 77 12.30 -2.56 7.65
C THR A 77 12.28 -1.13 8.19
N ALA A 78 12.49 -1.00 9.51
CA ALA A 78 12.71 0.28 10.18
C ALA A 78 14.16 0.78 10.01
N ASP A 79 15.07 -0.06 9.49
CA ASP A 79 16.45 0.33 9.24
C ASP A 79 16.54 1.23 7.99
N HIS A 80 16.79 2.52 8.23
CA HIS A 80 16.95 3.52 7.18
C HIS A 80 18.09 3.21 6.20
N SER A 81 19.18 2.57 6.65
CA SER A 81 20.30 2.23 5.77
C SER A 81 19.90 1.14 4.77
N VAL A 82 19.19 0.12 5.25
CA VAL A 82 18.68 -0.97 4.44
C VAL A 82 17.59 -0.46 3.49
N MET A 83 16.67 0.39 3.96
CA MET A 83 15.67 1.03 3.09
C MET A 83 16.32 1.86 1.98
N ASN A 84 17.32 2.68 2.32
CA ASN A 84 18.03 3.49 1.33
C ASN A 84 18.76 2.64 0.28
N PHE A 85 19.34 1.52 0.71
CA PHE A 85 19.97 0.56 -0.21
C PHE A 85 18.95 -0.04 -1.18
N TYR A 86 17.79 -0.50 -0.67
CA TYR A 86 16.72 -1.02 -1.52
C TYR A 86 16.19 0.03 -2.50
N THR A 87 15.89 1.24 -2.03
CA THR A 87 15.41 2.34 -2.87
C THR A 87 16.39 2.61 -4.01
N ARG A 88 17.68 2.78 -3.71
CA ARG A 88 18.73 3.05 -4.72
C ARG A 88 18.83 1.93 -5.76
N ASN A 89 18.74 0.67 -5.34
CA ASN A 89 18.81 -0.46 -6.27
C ASN A 89 17.57 -0.56 -7.17
N LEU A 90 16.39 -0.28 -6.62
CA LEU A 90 15.15 -0.20 -7.39
C LEU A 90 15.19 0.98 -8.37
N GLU A 91 15.69 2.14 -7.97
CA GLU A 91 15.87 3.32 -8.84
C GLU A 91 16.85 3.05 -9.98
N LYS A 92 17.98 2.37 -9.71
CA LYS A 92 18.91 1.93 -10.76
C LYS A 92 18.22 1.02 -11.76
N THR A 93 17.47 0.04 -11.28
CA THR A 93 16.74 -0.90 -12.15
C THR A 93 15.67 -0.15 -12.95
N PHE A 94 14.93 0.75 -12.31
CA PHE A 94 13.93 1.60 -12.92
C PHE A 94 14.51 2.48 -14.04
N ALA A 95 15.71 3.05 -13.83
CA ALA A 95 16.41 3.84 -14.84
C ALA A 95 16.88 3.02 -16.06
N LEU A 96 17.08 1.70 -15.90
CA LEU A 96 17.49 0.80 -16.97
C LEU A 96 16.30 0.18 -17.73
N LEU A 97 15.11 0.16 -17.13
CA LEU A 97 13.90 -0.35 -17.76
C LEU A 97 13.29 0.70 -18.70
N PRO A 98 12.61 0.27 -19.77
CA PRO A 98 11.94 1.20 -20.66
C PRO A 98 10.85 1.98 -19.91
N SER A 99 10.78 3.29 -20.17
CA SER A 99 9.76 4.17 -19.59
C SER A 99 8.34 3.83 -20.09
N THR A 100 8.22 3.12 -21.20
CA THR A 100 6.94 2.64 -21.75
C THR A 100 7.15 1.31 -22.46
N VAL A 101 6.26 0.34 -22.22
CA VAL A 101 6.25 -0.94 -22.94
C VAL A 101 5.30 -0.82 -24.13
N HIS A 102 5.80 -1.03 -25.34
CA HIS A 102 5.00 -1.09 -26.56
C HIS A 102 4.89 -2.53 -27.07
N THR A 103 3.68 -3.03 -27.24
CA THR A 103 3.42 -4.29 -27.94
C THR A 103 3.53 -4.04 -29.44
N SER A 104 4.68 -4.32 -30.03
CA SER A 104 4.77 -4.43 -31.48
C SER A 104 3.93 -5.62 -31.93
N LYS A 105 2.92 -5.39 -32.79
CA LYS A 105 2.37 -6.47 -33.62
C LYS A 105 3.49 -6.87 -34.56
N LYS A 106 4.09 -8.03 -34.33
CA LYS A 106 5.07 -8.64 -35.23
C LYS A 106 4.38 -8.83 -36.60
N VAL A 107 4.55 -7.88 -37.52
CA VAL A 107 4.26 -8.11 -38.93
C VAL A 107 5.43 -8.96 -39.41
N VAL A 108 5.24 -10.28 -39.39
CA VAL A 108 6.13 -11.19 -40.10
C VAL A 108 5.93 -10.86 -41.58
N LYS A 109 6.90 -10.17 -42.18
CA LYS A 109 7.05 -10.20 -43.65
C LYS A 109 7.80 -11.48 -43.97
N ASP A 110 7.02 -12.49 -44.31
CA ASP A 110 7.54 -13.70 -44.94
C ASP A 110 7.63 -13.40 -46.44
N ASP A 111 8.78 -12.86 -46.86
CA ASP A 111 9.10 -12.61 -48.27
C ASP A 111 10.05 -13.71 -48.81
N PHE A 112 9.96 -14.93 -48.27
CA PHE A 112 10.65 -16.14 -48.74
C PHE A 112 9.69 -17.15 -49.36
#